data_AF-A0A377M0E1-F1
#
_entry.id   AF-A0A377M0E1-F1
#
_cell.length_a   1.000
_cell.length_b   1.000
_cell.length_c   1.000
_cell.angle_alpha   90.00
_cell.angle_beta   90.00
_cell.angle_gamma   90.00
#
_symmetry.space_group_name_H-M   'P 1'
#
loop_
_entity.id
_entity.type
_entity.pdbx_description
1 polymer ?
#
loop_
_entity_poly.entity_id
_entity_poly.type
_entity_poly.pdbx_seq_one_letter_code
_entity_poly.pdbx_strand_id
1 'polypeptide(L)'
;MKENNLFKDVVVVADDFTGANDAGVSLALRGKKVSVAFHTPFTQPVDALVINTDSRALRAAEAAEKVAVLGADLADAHWLIKKIDSTLRAM
;
A
#
# COMPACT_ATOMS: atom_id res chain seq x y z
N MET A 1 -27.59 -1.51 11.10
CA MET A 1 -26.90 -2.06 9.92
C MET A 1 -25.76 -1.11 9.59
N LYS A 2 -24.52 -1.43 9.95
CA LYS A 2 -23.32 -0.64 9.57
C LYS A 2 -22.53 -1.49 8.59
N GLU A 3 -22.98 -1.55 7.34
CA GLU A 3 -22.19 -2.13 6.26
C GLU A 3 -21.44 -1.00 5.56
N ASN A 4 -20.42 -0.48 6.24
CA ASN A 4 -19.33 0.21 5.53
C ASN A 4 -18.31 -0.86 5.14
N ASN A 5 -18.63 -1.67 4.13
CA ASN A 5 -17.66 -2.59 3.55
C ASN A 5 -16.70 -1.78 2.65
N LEU A 6 -15.77 -1.08 3.27
CA LEU A 6 -14.50 -0.64 2.67
C LEU A 6 -13.54 -1.85 2.55
N PHE A 7 -14.04 -3.01 2.13
CA PHE A 7 -13.23 -4.23 2.03
C PHE A 7 -12.18 -4.04 0.94
N LYS A 8 -10.93 -3.86 1.37
CA LYS A 8 -9.77 -3.82 0.49
C LYS A 8 -9.29 -5.27 0.34
N ASP A 9 -9.59 -5.93 -0.77
CA ASP A 9 -9.12 -7.31 -1.02
C ASP A 9 -7.59 -7.39 -0.97
N VAL A 10 -6.91 -6.38 -1.53
CA VAL A 10 -5.45 -6.32 -1.60
C VAL A 10 -4.95 -4.99 -1.07
N VAL A 11 -3.99 -5.02 -0.15
CA VAL A 11 -3.23 -3.85 0.27
C VAL A 11 -1.76 -4.07 -0.04
N VAL A 12 -1.18 -3.15 -0.79
CA VAL A 12 0.25 -3.16 -1.14
C VAL A 12 0.94 -2.02 -0.39
N VAL A 13 2.00 -2.31 0.34
CA VAL A 13 2.86 -1.29 0.95
C VAL A 13 4.14 -1.20 0.13
N ALA A 14 4.34 -0.10 -0.58
CA ALA A 14 5.52 0.16 -1.41
C ALA A 14 6.50 1.11 -0.70
N ASP A 15 7.80 0.86 -0.91
CA ASP A 15 8.88 1.70 -0.38
C ASP A 15 9.20 2.92 -1.26
N ASP A 16 8.76 2.93 -2.52
CA ASP A 16 8.95 4.03 -3.46
C ASP A 16 7.73 4.28 -4.38
N PHE A 17 7.77 5.42 -5.06
CA PHE A 17 6.71 5.85 -5.97
C PHE A 17 6.59 4.98 -7.23
N THR A 18 7.71 4.58 -7.84
CA THR A 18 7.67 3.81 -9.08
C THR A 18 7.15 2.39 -8.84
N GLY A 19 7.64 1.72 -7.79
CA GLY A 19 7.14 0.40 -7.39
C GLY A 19 5.68 0.41 -6.99
N ALA A 20 5.20 1.50 -6.37
CA ALA A 20 3.77 1.67 -6.07
C ALA A 20 2.91 1.70 -7.35
N ASN A 21 3.29 2.50 -8.34
CA ASN A 21 2.53 2.60 -9.58
C ASN A 21 2.61 1.32 -10.43
N ASP A 22 3.75 0.65 -10.46
CA ASP A 22 3.91 -0.64 -11.17
C ASP A 22 2.95 -1.72 -10.62
N ALA A 23 2.88 -1.84 -9.29
CA ALA A 23 1.91 -2.71 -8.62
C ALA A 23 0.47 -2.27 -8.90
N GLY A 24 0.21 -0.96 -8.85
CA GLY A 24 -1.12 -0.41 -9.10
C GLY A 24 -1.62 -0.67 -10.52
N VAL A 25 -0.79 -0.46 -11.54
CA VAL A 25 -1.08 -0.77 -12.94
C VAL A 25 -1.32 -2.26 -13.12
N SER A 26 -0.47 -3.12 -12.53
CA SER A 26 -0.62 -4.58 -12.62
C SER A 26 -1.96 -5.06 -12.08
N LEU A 27 -2.43 -4.49 -10.96
CA LEU A 27 -3.74 -4.80 -10.37
C LEU A 27 -4.90 -4.25 -11.22
N ALA A 28 -4.76 -3.03 -11.74
CA ALA A 28 -5.77 -2.42 -12.61
C ALA A 28 -5.95 -3.21 -13.91
N LEU A 29 -4.86 -3.73 -14.51
CA LEU A 29 -4.90 -4.60 -15.68
C LEU A 29 -5.59 -5.96 -15.41
N ARG A 30 -5.77 -6.34 -14.14
CA ARG A 30 -6.57 -7.51 -13.73
C ARG A 30 -8.01 -7.15 -13.34
N GLY A 31 -8.45 -5.93 -13.65
CA GLY A 31 -9.82 -5.47 -13.44
C GLY A 31 -10.13 -4.98 -12.03
N LYS A 32 -9.14 -4.78 -11.17
CA LYS A 32 -9.34 -4.21 -9.82
C LYS A 32 -9.51 -2.69 -9.90
N LYS A 33 -10.40 -2.14 -9.07
CA LYS A 33 -10.46 -0.71 -8.76
C LYS A 33 -9.32 -0.37 -7.80
N VAL A 34 -8.29 0.30 -8.31
CA VAL A 34 -7.05 0.57 -7.57
C VAL A 34 -6.94 2.05 -7.19
N SER A 35 -6.33 2.35 -6.04
CA SER A 35 -5.79 3.67 -5.75
C SER A 35 -4.36 3.58 -5.21
N VAL A 36 -3.50 4.49 -5.66
CA VAL A 36 -2.17 4.70 -5.08
C VAL A 36 -2.26 5.89 -4.13
N ALA A 37 -2.13 5.63 -2.83
CA ALA A 37 -2.23 6.62 -1.77
C ALA A 37 -0.84 7.05 -1.30
N PHE A 38 -0.68 8.36 -1.15
CA PHE A 38 0.47 8.99 -0.51
C PHE A 38 0.22 9.33 0.96
N HIS A 39 -1.05 9.35 1.37
CA HIS A 39 -1.48 9.74 2.71
C HIS A 39 -2.54 8.77 3.22
N THR A 40 -2.49 8.53 4.53
CA THR A 40 -3.42 7.69 5.29
C THR A 40 -4.08 8.53 6.39
N PRO A 41 -5.32 8.25 6.82
CA PRO A 41 -6.16 7.13 6.40
C PRO A 41 -6.76 7.29 5.01
N PHE A 42 -6.85 6.20 4.23
CA PHE A 42 -7.53 6.19 2.93
C PHE A 42 -8.99 5.72 3.09
N THR A 43 -9.94 6.57 2.70
CA THR A 43 -11.37 6.41 3.02
C THR A 43 -12.27 6.09 1.83
N GLN A 44 -11.73 6.05 0.61
CA GLN A 44 -12.53 5.76 -0.59
C GLN A 44 -12.65 4.25 -0.84
N PRO A 45 -13.76 3.78 -1.42
CA PRO A 45 -13.94 2.37 -1.74
C PRO A 45 -13.07 1.95 -2.93
N VAL A 46 -12.22 0.94 -2.73
CA VAL A 46 -11.31 0.34 -3.71
C VAL A 46 -11.21 -1.16 -3.47
N ASP A 47 -10.98 -1.94 -4.53
CA ASP A 47 -10.68 -3.37 -4.40
C ASP A 47 -9.20 -3.56 -3.98
N ALA A 48 -8.33 -2.64 -4.38
CA ALA A 48 -6.93 -2.66 -4.02
C ALA A 48 -6.38 -1.27 -3.67
N LEU A 49 -5.66 -1.20 -2.55
CA LEU A 49 -4.98 0.01 -2.09
C LEU A 49 -3.48 -0.19 -2.16
N VAL A 50 -2.76 0.69 -2.86
CA VAL A 50 -1.30 0.74 -2.82
C VAL A 50 -0.88 1.95 -2.01
N ILE A 51 -0.13 1.76 -0.94
CA ILE A 51 0.35 2.82 -0.06
C ILE A 51 1.84 3.02 -0.36
N ASN A 52 2.20 4.21 -0.85
CA ASN A 52 3.59 4.62 -0.98
C ASN A 52 4.08 5.21 0.34
N THR A 53 5.06 4.55 0.96
CA THR A 53 5.67 5.05 2.21
C THR A 53 6.82 6.02 1.97
N ASP A 54 7.35 6.11 0.74
CA ASP A 54 8.55 6.87 0.40
C ASP A 54 9.65 6.68 1.45
N SER A 55 10.01 5.41 1.65
CA SER A 55 10.86 4.94 2.75
C SER A 55 12.19 4.35 2.30
N ARG A 56 12.41 4.13 1.00
CA ARG A 56 13.60 3.47 0.47
C ARG A 56 14.93 4.10 0.92
N ALA A 57 14.97 5.43 0.98
CA ALA A 57 16.18 6.19 1.34
C ALA A 57 16.23 6.56 2.84
N LEU A 58 15.25 6.14 3.64
CA LEU A 58 15.20 6.42 5.06
C LEU A 58 16.01 5.39 5.84
N ARG A 59 16.43 5.76 7.06
CA ARG A 59 17.02 4.79 7.97
C ARG A 59 15.97 3.75 8.35
N ALA A 60 16.44 2.52 8.65
CA ALA A 60 15.56 1.41 9.01
C ALA A 60 14.53 1.74 10.11
N ALA A 61 14.92 2.53 11.12
CA ALA A 61 14.02 2.94 12.20
C ALA A 61 12.88 3.85 11.71
N GLU A 62 13.20 4.84 10.85
CA GLU A 62 12.22 5.77 10.29
C GLU A 62 11.29 5.07 9.30
N ALA A 63 11.83 4.15 8.49
CA ALA A 63 11.05 3.32 7.59
C ALA A 63 10.08 2.40 8.37
N ALA A 64 10.55 1.80 9.47
CA ALA A 64 9.72 0.98 10.34
C ALA A 64 8.59 1.80 10.99
N GLU A 65 8.88 3.01 11.47
CA GLU A 65 7.88 3.91 12.03
C GLU A 65 6.79 4.25 11.01
N LYS A 66 7.18 4.63 9.78
CA LYS A 66 6.22 4.91 8.69
C LYS A 66 5.30 3.73 8.38
N VAL A 67 5.78 2.49 8.47
CA VAL A 67 4.95 1.30 8.24
C VAL A 67 4.08 0.99 9.46
N ALA A 68 4.60 1.16 10.67
CA ALA A 68 3.88 0.88 11.91
C ALA A 68 2.62 1.75 12.08
N VAL A 69 2.64 2.99 11.59
CA VAL A 69 1.49 3.91 11.67
C VAL A 69 0.40 3.64 10.62
N LEU A 70 0.60 2.72 9.68
CA LEU A 70 -0.41 2.42 8.65
C LEU A 70 -1.66 1.72 9.20
N GLY A 71 -1.54 1.05 10.35
CA GLY A 71 -2.66 0.56 11.18
C GLY A 71 -3.91 0.16 10.41
N ALA A 72 -4.95 1.00 10.51
CA ALA A 72 -6.29 0.77 9.95
C ALA A 72 -6.33 0.60 8.42
N ASP A 73 -5.34 1.10 7.67
CA ASP A 73 -5.30 0.88 6.23
C ASP A 73 -4.78 -0.49 5.83
N LEU A 74 -4.04 -1.16 6.72
CA LEU A 74 -3.63 -2.56 6.57
C LEU A 74 -4.65 -3.52 7.17
N ALA A 75 -5.49 -3.02 8.09
CA ALA A 75 -6.52 -3.80 8.73
C ALA A 75 -7.54 -4.32 7.70
N ASP A 76 -8.04 -5.52 7.95
CA ASP A 76 -9.06 -6.20 7.14
C ASP A 76 -8.65 -6.50 5.67
N ALA A 77 -7.38 -6.30 5.33
CA ALA A 77 -6.83 -6.72 4.04
C ALA A 77 -6.80 -8.25 3.94
N HIS A 78 -7.43 -8.84 2.93
CA HIS A 78 -7.32 -10.28 2.68
C HIS A 78 -5.90 -10.65 2.23
N TRP A 79 -5.30 -9.82 1.38
CA TRP A 79 -3.90 -9.96 0.95
C TRP A 79 -3.11 -8.71 1.29
N LEU A 80 -2.07 -8.87 2.11
CA LEU A 80 -1.09 -7.83 2.40
C LEU A 80 0.23 -8.14 1.68
N ILE A 81 0.66 -7.23 0.81
CA ILE A 81 1.88 -7.39 0.02
C ILE A 81 2.84 -6.27 0.37
N LYS A 82 4.06 -6.60 0.80
CA LYS A 82 5.15 -5.64 0.86
C LYS A 82 5.83 -5.59 -0.51
N LYS A 83 5.65 -4.50 -1.25
CA LYS A 83 6.39 -4.25 -2.49
C LYS A 83 7.74 -3.65 -2.13
N ILE A 84 8.80 -4.35 -2.51
CA ILE A 84 10.20 -3.94 -2.33
C ILE A 84 10.88 -3.77 -3.68
N ASP A 85 12.05 -3.14 -3.67
CA ASP A 85 12.94 -3.09 -4.81
C ASP A 85 13.42 -4.49 -5.22
N SER A 86 13.36 -4.82 -6.51
CA SER A 86 13.71 -6.14 -7.02
C SER A 86 15.21 -6.44 -6.95
N THR A 87 16.06 -5.41 -6.88
CA THR A 87 17.51 -5.53 -6.70
C THR A 87 17.94 -5.30 -5.25
N LEU A 88 16.99 -5.29 -4.31
CA LEU A 88 17.21 -5.14 -2.87
C LEU A 88 17.95 -3.86 -2.48
N ARG A 89 17.76 -2.76 -3.23
CA ARG A 89 18.28 -1.44 -2.85
C ARG A 89 17.55 -0.94 -1.61
N ALA A 90 18.26 -0.88 -0.51
CA ALA A 90 17.90 -0.16 0.71
C ALA A 90 19.19 0.50 1.24
N MET A 91 19.09 1.74 1.72
CA MET A 91 20.23 2.47 2.31
C MET A 91 20.21 2.41 3.83
#